data_AF-A0A7W1YXC9-F1
#
_entry.id   AF-A0A7W1YXC9-F1
#
_cell.length_a   1.000
_cell.length_b   1.000
_cell.length_c   1.000
_cell.angle_alpha   90.00
_cell.angle_beta   90.00
_cell.angle_gamma   90.00
#
_symmetry.space_group_name_H-M   'P 1'
#
loop_
_entity.id
_entity.type
_entity.pdbx_description
1 polymer ?
#
loop_
_entity_poly.entity_id
_entity_poly.type
_entity_poly.pdbx_seq_one_letter_code
_entity_poly.pdbx_strand_id
1 'polypeptide(L)'
;MSAHSFTRYALAIFFVVTGTAHFLKPAPYLAIMPHSLPHPAFLVALSGGAEILGGLGVLAPSTRAAAGWGIIALLVAVFPANIAAISTGMVIGGRVVPAWLLWARLPLQPVFIAWVYLTCLRKPRT
;
A
#
# COMPACT_ATOMS: atom_id res chain seq x y z
N MET A 1 18.74 -14.82 11.82
CA MET A 1 18.32 -13.50 11.28
C MET A 1 17.82 -12.64 12.43
N SER A 2 18.26 -11.40 12.59
CA SER A 2 17.69 -10.53 13.63
C SER A 2 16.21 -10.24 13.33
N ALA A 3 15.37 -10.06 14.35
CA ALA A 3 13.94 -9.77 14.18
C ALA A 3 13.70 -8.56 13.24
N HIS A 4 14.58 -7.55 13.31
CA HIS A 4 14.57 -6.38 12.41
C HIS A 4 14.84 -6.71 10.94
N SER A 5 15.61 -7.76 10.66
CA SER A 5 15.86 -8.20 9.28
C SER A 5 14.65 -8.94 8.72
N PHE A 6 14.00 -9.76 9.53
CA PHE A 6 12.78 -10.46 9.13
C PHE A 6 11.65 -9.49 8.76
N THR A 7 11.38 -8.49 9.62
CA THR A 7 10.32 -7.51 9.34
C THR A 7 10.58 -6.70 8.08
N ARG A 8 11.84 -6.39 7.77
CA ARG A 8 12.23 -5.72 6.51
C ARG A 8 11.93 -6.56 5.28
N TYR A 9 12.32 -7.83 5.28
CA TYR A 9 12.05 -8.71 4.14
C TYR A 9 10.54 -8.92 3.95
N ALA A 10 9.81 -9.13 5.03
CA ALA A 10 8.35 -9.24 4.97
C ALA A 10 7.69 -7.98 4.40
N LEU A 11 8.16 -6.80 4.80
CA LEU A 11 7.66 -5.52 4.29
C LEU A 11 7.99 -5.33 2.79
N ALA A 12 9.22 -5.65 2.40
CA ALA A 12 9.64 -5.60 1.00
C ALA A 12 8.79 -6.53 0.12
N ILE A 13 8.65 -7.79 0.53
CA ILE A 13 7.82 -8.78 -0.18
C ILE A 13 6.38 -8.30 -0.27
N PHE A 14 5.80 -7.81 0.83
CA PHE A 14 4.42 -7.34 0.85
C PHE A 14 4.17 -6.21 -0.17
N PHE A 15 5.00 -5.17 -0.17
CA PHE A 15 4.83 -4.04 -1.10
C PHE A 15 5.17 -4.40 -2.55
N VAL A 16 6.17 -5.25 -2.79
CA VAL A 16 6.46 -5.72 -4.16
C VAL A 16 5.32 -6.57 -4.72
N VAL A 17 4.77 -7.49 -3.92
CA VAL A 17 3.64 -8.33 -4.34
C VAL A 17 2.39 -7.48 -4.58
N THR A 18 2.07 -6.57 -3.66
CA THR A 18 0.89 -5.69 -3.78
C THR A 18 1.03 -4.75 -4.98
N GLY A 19 2.22 -4.18 -5.19
CA GLY A 19 2.49 -3.31 -6.33
C GLY A 19 2.44 -4.07 -7.65
N THR A 20 2.94 -5.30 -7.70
CA THR A 20 2.83 -6.17 -8.88
C THR A 20 1.37 -6.50 -9.20
N ALA A 21 0.53 -6.69 -8.18
CA ALA A 21 -0.88 -6.99 -8.36
C ALA A 21 -1.67 -5.84 -9.05
N HIS A 22 -1.22 -4.58 -8.94
CA HIS A 22 -1.82 -3.45 -9.67
C HIS A 22 -1.72 -3.64 -11.20
N PHE A 23 -0.65 -4.28 -11.69
CA PHE A 23 -0.44 -4.53 -13.12
C PHE A 23 -1.11 -5.82 -13.58
N LEU A 24 -1.04 -6.89 -12.77
CA LEU A 24 -1.59 -8.20 -13.14
C LEU A 24 -3.10 -8.28 -12.98
N LYS A 25 -3.66 -7.58 -11.98
CA LYS A 25 -5.08 -7.61 -11.64
C LYS A 25 -5.54 -6.19 -11.28
N PRO A 26 -5.66 -5.28 -12.26
CA PRO A 26 -6.02 -3.88 -12.00
C PRO A 26 -7.47 -3.67 -11.57
N ALA A 27 -8.39 -4.61 -11.90
CA ALA A 27 -9.83 -4.41 -11.72
C ALA A 27 -10.27 -4.06 -10.27
N PRO A 28 -9.77 -4.71 -9.20
CA PRO A 28 -10.06 -4.32 -7.83
C PRO A 28 -9.62 -2.90 -7.47
N TYR A 29 -8.50 -2.43 -8.02
CA TYR A 29 -7.94 -1.11 -7.76
C TYR A 29 -8.69 -0.03 -8.52
N LEU A 30 -9.05 -0.30 -9.77
CA LEU A 30 -9.91 0.58 -10.58
C LEU A 30 -11.31 0.74 -9.97
N ALA A 31 -11.86 -0.33 -9.39
CA ALA A 31 -13.18 -0.34 -8.79
C ALA A 31 -13.33 0.59 -7.57
N ILE A 32 -12.22 1.02 -6.96
CA ILE A 32 -12.25 1.93 -5.80
C ILE A 32 -11.82 3.36 -6.14
N MET A 33 -11.44 3.62 -7.38
CA MET A 33 -10.93 4.93 -7.75
C MET A 33 -12.05 5.97 -7.64
N PRO A 34 -11.84 7.06 -6.88
CA PRO A 34 -12.79 8.16 -6.80
C PRO A 34 -13.05 8.76 -8.18
N HIS A 35 -14.32 9.03 -8.51
CA HIS A 35 -14.71 9.61 -9.80
C HIS A 35 -14.13 11.03 -10.02
N SER A 36 -13.68 11.69 -8.96
CA SER A 36 -13.03 13.01 -9.00
C SER A 36 -11.60 12.97 -9.53
N LEU A 37 -10.95 11.80 -9.63
CA LEU A 37 -9.57 11.69 -10.07
C LEU A 37 -9.48 11.40 -11.58
N PRO A 38 -8.65 12.15 -12.33
CA PRO A 38 -8.43 11.89 -13.74
C PRO A 38 -7.57 10.64 -13.95
N HIS A 39 -7.73 9.98 -15.09
CA HIS A 39 -6.93 8.84 -15.53
C HIS A 39 -6.72 7.71 -14.49
N PRO A 40 -7.79 7.05 -13.99
CA PRO A 40 -7.70 6.01 -12.95
C PRO A 40 -6.65 4.92 -13.22
N ALA A 41 -6.56 4.42 -14.46
CA ALA A 41 -5.61 3.38 -14.82
C ALA A 41 -4.14 3.81 -14.70
N PHE A 42 -3.83 5.06 -15.05
CA PHE A 42 -2.49 5.60 -14.89
C PHE A 42 -2.13 5.74 -13.41
N LEU A 43 -3.05 6.27 -12.60
CA LEU A 43 -2.82 6.43 -11.16
C LEU A 43 -2.62 5.09 -10.44
N VAL A 44 -3.38 4.06 -10.82
CA VAL A 44 -3.20 2.68 -10.32
C VAL A 44 -1.84 2.10 -10.73
N ALA A 45 -1.42 2.31 -11.98
CA ALA A 45 -0.08 1.87 -12.41
C ALA A 45 1.04 2.63 -11.68
N LEU A 46 0.86 3.94 -11.48
CA LEU A 46 1.81 4.80 -10.78
C LEU A 46 1.95 4.39 -9.31
N SER A 47 0.83 4.16 -8.61
CA SER A 47 0.86 3.66 -7.22
C SER A 47 1.52 2.29 -7.15
N GLY A 48 1.18 1.35 -8.05
CA GLY A 48 1.80 0.04 -8.08
C GLY A 48 3.32 0.09 -8.31
N GLY A 49 3.78 0.95 -9.21
CA GLY A 49 5.21 1.20 -9.44
C GLY A 49 5.89 1.79 -8.20
N ALA A 50 5.26 2.75 -7.53
CA ALA A 50 5.76 3.34 -6.30
C ALA A 50 5.84 2.32 -5.15
N GLU A 51 4.88 1.40 -5.02
CA GLU A 51 4.92 0.29 -4.05
C GLU A 51 6.11 -0.64 -4.32
N ILE A 52 6.35 -1.04 -5.58
CA ILE A 52 7.49 -1.89 -5.94
C ILE A 52 8.81 -1.21 -5.62
N LEU A 53 8.97 0.05 -6.06
CA LEU A 53 10.19 0.83 -5.82
C LEU A 53 10.43 1.05 -4.32
N GLY A 54 9.37 1.35 -3.56
CA GLY A 54 9.43 1.46 -2.11
C GLY A 54 9.82 0.14 -1.45
N GLY A 55 9.17 -0.96 -1.82
CA GLY A 55 9.43 -2.30 -1.28
C GLY A 55 10.86 -2.79 -1.53
N LEU A 56 11.42 -2.52 -2.71
CA LEU A 56 12.84 -2.79 -2.98
C LEU A 56 13.75 -1.79 -2.24
N GLY A 57 13.36 -0.52 -2.19
CA GLY A 57 14.12 0.57 -1.58
C GLY A 57 14.30 0.44 -0.06
N VAL A 58 13.44 -0.29 0.65
CA VAL A 58 13.62 -0.53 2.11
C VAL A 58 14.75 -1.52 2.43
N LEU A 59 15.17 -2.34 1.46
CA LEU A 59 16.23 -3.33 1.63
C LEU A 59 17.62 -2.66 1.71
N ALA A 60 17.87 -1.66 0.86
CA ALA A 60 19.14 -0.95 0.84
C ALA A 60 19.22 0.12 1.96
N PRO A 61 20.28 0.11 2.81
CA PRO A 61 20.42 1.07 3.91
C PRO A 61 20.39 2.54 3.49
N SER A 62 20.95 2.86 2.32
CA SER A 62 21.04 4.23 1.78
C SER A 62 19.68 4.82 1.38
N THR A 63 18.76 3.98 0.89
CA THR A 63 17.44 4.43 0.42
C THR A 63 16.31 4.16 1.42
N ARG A 64 16.57 3.39 2.48
CA ARG A 64 15.53 2.90 3.40
C ARG A 64 14.64 3.99 3.98
N ALA A 65 15.23 5.10 4.44
CA ALA A 65 14.46 6.17 5.03
C ALA A 65 13.58 6.88 3.99
N ALA A 66 14.12 7.15 2.80
CA ALA A 66 13.37 7.75 1.70
C ALA A 66 12.23 6.82 1.22
N ALA A 67 12.52 5.53 1.06
CA ALA A 67 11.52 4.51 0.71
C ALA A 67 10.42 4.39 1.78
N GLY A 68 10.79 4.40 3.06
CA GLY A 68 9.83 4.38 4.17
C GLY A 68 8.88 5.58 4.16
N TRP A 69 9.41 6.80 4.00
CA TRP A 69 8.57 8.00 3.85
C TRP A 69 7.72 7.97 2.58
N GLY A 70 8.27 7.51 1.46
CA GLY A 70 7.54 7.36 0.20
C GLY A 70 6.36 6.41 0.30
N ILE A 71 6.55 5.25 0.93
CA ILE A 71 5.46 4.29 1.21
C ILE A 71 4.41 4.90 2.13
N ILE A 72 4.81 5.59 3.20
CA ILE A 72 3.84 6.24 4.10
C ILE A 72 3.03 7.30 3.35
N ALA A 73 3.68 8.15 2.55
CA ALA A 73 3.01 9.16 1.74
C ALA A 73 2.04 8.52 0.74
N LEU A 74 2.44 7.41 0.10
CA LEU A 74 1.58 6.66 -0.81
C LEU A 74 0.36 6.07 -0.09
N LEU A 75 0.55 5.44 1.08
CA LEU A 75 -0.54 4.92 1.90
C LEU A 75 -1.52 6.02 2.31
N VAL A 76 -1.03 7.22 2.64
CA VAL A 76 -1.91 8.37 2.92
C VAL A 76 -2.66 8.80 1.65
N ALA A 77 -1.98 8.86 0.50
CA ALA A 77 -2.57 9.30 -0.76
C ALA A 77 -3.69 8.37 -1.27
N VAL A 78 -3.58 7.05 -1.04
CA VAL A 78 -4.60 6.06 -1.45
C VAL A 78 -5.72 5.87 -0.43
N PHE A 79 -5.59 6.43 0.79
CA PHE A 79 -6.60 6.31 1.85
C PHE A 79 -8.01 6.81 1.42
N PRO A 80 -8.16 7.93 0.69
CA PRO A 80 -9.48 8.36 0.20
C PRO A 80 -10.16 7.33 -0.73
N ALA A 81 -9.39 6.58 -1.52
CA ALA A 81 -9.95 5.52 -2.38
C ALA A 81 -10.54 4.37 -1.53
N ASN A 82 -9.89 4.02 -0.41
CA ASN A 82 -10.41 3.02 0.52
C ASN A 82 -11.70 3.48 1.23
N ILE A 83 -11.83 4.78 1.51
CA ILE A 83 -13.09 5.36 2.03
C ILE A 83 -14.19 5.30 0.95
N ALA A 84 -13.88 5.71 -0.28
CA ALA A 84 -14.83 5.70 -1.39
C ALA A 84 -15.36 4.29 -1.70
N ALA A 85 -14.52 3.26 -1.52
CA ALA A 85 -14.91 1.87 -1.68
C ALA A 85 -16.03 1.43 -0.72
N ILE A 86 -16.09 2.01 0.49
CA ILE A 86 -17.11 1.69 1.50
C ILE A 86 -18.46 2.30 1.11
N SER A 87 -18.47 3.55 0.62
CA SER A 87 -19.72 4.24 0.28
C SER A 87 -20.34 3.73 -1.01
N THR A 88 -19.54 3.30 -1.98
CA THR A 88 -20.01 2.86 -3.30
C THR A 88 -20.31 1.37 -3.38
N GLY A 89 -19.73 0.57 -2.48
CA GLY A 89 -19.79 -0.89 -2.56
C GLY A 89 -18.90 -1.41 -3.68
N MET A 90 -17.83 -2.11 -3.31
CA MET A 90 -16.88 -2.65 -4.28
C MET A 90 -17.43 -3.93 -4.94
N VAL A 91 -17.41 -3.99 -6.27
CA VAL A 91 -17.77 -5.19 -7.06
C VAL A 91 -16.56 -5.65 -7.86
N ILE A 92 -16.19 -6.93 -7.74
CA ILE A 92 -15.08 -7.54 -8.48
C ILE A 92 -15.60 -8.78 -9.19
N GLY A 93 -15.48 -8.83 -10.52
CA GLY A 93 -15.91 -9.99 -11.31
C GLY A 93 -17.39 -10.35 -11.12
N GLY A 94 -18.26 -9.34 -10.99
CA GLY A 94 -19.70 -9.53 -10.76
C GLY A 94 -20.09 -9.92 -9.34
N ARG A 95 -19.15 -9.99 -8.39
CA ARG A 95 -19.42 -10.30 -6.98
C ARG A 95 -19.21 -9.09 -6.09
N VAL A 96 -20.20 -8.80 -5.25
CA VAL A 96 -20.11 -7.77 -4.21
C VAL A 96 -19.10 -8.21 -3.16
N VAL A 97 -18.15 -7.35 -2.86
CA VAL A 97 -17.18 -7.57 -1.80
C VAL A 97 -17.88 -7.35 -0.45
N PRO A 98 -17.78 -8.30 0.49
CA PRO A 98 -18.34 -8.15 1.83
C PRO A 98 -17.92 -6.83 2.50
N ALA A 99 -18.88 -6.10 3.07
CA ALA A 99 -18.63 -4.79 3.67
C ALA A 99 -17.55 -4.82 4.77
N TRP A 100 -17.49 -5.89 5.56
CA TRP A 100 -16.48 -6.05 6.62
C TRP A 100 -15.04 -6.07 6.07
N LEU A 101 -14.80 -6.56 4.85
CA LEU A 101 -13.49 -6.52 4.19
C LEU A 101 -13.12 -5.09 3.76
N LEU A 102 -14.10 -4.26 3.43
CA LEU A 102 -13.87 -2.85 3.07
C LEU A 102 -13.55 -2.06 4.34
N TRP A 103 -14.31 -2.26 5.41
CA TRP A 103 -14.04 -1.69 6.72
C TRP A 103 -12.69 -2.12 7.30
N ALA A 104 -12.28 -3.38 7.12
CA ALA A 104 -11.00 -3.88 7.61
C ALA A 104 -9.78 -3.16 6.98
N ARG A 105 -9.91 -2.60 5.77
CA ARG A 105 -8.81 -1.86 5.12
C ARG A 105 -8.45 -0.58 5.87
N LEU A 106 -9.44 0.10 6.46
CA LEU A 106 -9.23 1.37 7.17
C LEU A 106 -8.26 1.24 8.36
N PRO A 107 -8.46 0.33 9.34
CA PRO A 107 -7.52 0.17 10.46
C PRO A 107 -6.22 -0.54 10.05
N LEU A 108 -6.22 -1.32 8.97
CA LEU A 108 -4.97 -1.90 8.46
C LEU A 108 -4.01 -0.84 7.93
N GLN A 109 -4.51 0.27 7.39
CA GLN A 109 -3.69 1.35 6.84
C GLN A 109 -2.75 2.01 7.88
N PRO A 110 -3.22 2.45 9.07
CA PRO A 110 -2.33 2.94 10.13
C PRO A 110 -1.44 1.84 10.70
N VAL A 111 -1.87 0.56 10.68
CA VAL A 111 -0.99 -0.57 11.06
C VAL A 111 0.18 -0.71 10.08
N PHE A 112 -0.07 -0.61 8.77
CA PHE A 112 0.99 -0.62 7.76
C PHE A 112 1.91 0.60 7.89
N ILE A 113 1.36 1.81 8.12
CA ILE A 113 2.16 3.02 8.38
C ILE A 113 3.05 2.83 9.60
N ALA A 114 2.51 2.31 10.71
CA ALA A 114 3.29 2.02 11.91
C ALA A 114 4.38 0.98 11.63
N TRP A 115 4.07 -0.08 10.90
CA TRP A 115 5.05 -1.11 10.53
C TRP A 115 6.20 -0.54 9.70
N VAL A 116 5.91 0.30 8.71
CA VAL A 116 6.91 1.01 7.90
C VAL A 116 7.76 1.92 8.78
N TYR A 117 7.14 2.74 9.62
CA TYR A 117 7.84 3.67 10.51
C TYR A 117 8.80 2.93 11.47
N LEU A 118 8.32 1.89 12.14
CA LEU A 118 9.10 1.08 13.08
C LEU A 118 10.26 0.36 12.39
N THR A 119 10.11 -0.02 11.13
CA THR A 119 11.10 -0.80 10.39
C THR A 119 12.13 0.08 9.67
N CYS A 120 11.73 1.25 9.18
CA CYS A 120 12.54 2.09 8.28
C CYS A 120 13.01 3.40 8.89
N LEU A 121 12.29 3.97 9.87
CA LEU A 121 12.47 5.35 10.32
C LEU A 121 12.81 5.47 11.81
N ARG A 122 12.41 4.51 12.64
CA ARG A 122 12.69 4.52 14.07
C ARG A 122 14.19 4.36 14.33
N LYS A 123 14.82 5.40 14.90
CA LYS A 123 16.19 5.31 15.44
C LYS A 123 16.21 4.39 16.67
N PRO A 124 17.25 3.57 16.88
CA PRO A 124 17.43 2.82 18.12
C PRO A 124 17.42 3.79 19.30
N ARG A 125 16.72 3.46 20.39
CA ARG A 125 16.86 4.21 21.65
C ARG A 125 18.24 3.89 22.21
N THR A 126 19.11 4.90 22.25
CA THR A 126 20.39 4.89 22.96
C THR A 126 20.16 4.89 24.46
#